data_AF-A0A8B9XGV5-F1
#
_entry.id   AF-A0A8B9XGV5-F1
#
_cell.length_a   1.000
_cell.length_b   1.000
_cell.length_c   1.000
_cell.angle_alpha   90.00
_cell.angle_beta   90.00
_cell.angle_gamma   90.00
#
_symmetry.space_group_name_H-M   'P 1'
#
loop_
_entity.id
_entity.type
_entity.pdbx_description
1 polymer ?
#
loop_
_entity_poly.entity_id
_entity_poly.type
_entity_poly.pdbx_seq_one_letter_code
_entity_poly.pdbx_strand_id
1 'polypeptide(L)'
;MALQLSREQGITLRGSAEIVAEFFSFGINSILYQRGIYPSETFTRVQKYGLTLLVTTDPELIKYLNKVVDQLKEYAPREKSQKAIQDEIRSVIRQITATVTFLPLLEVSCSFDLLIYTDKDLVVPEKWEESGPQFITNSEEVRLRSFTTTIHKVNSMVAYTIPVND
;
A
#
# COMPACT_ATOMS: atom_id res chain seq x y z
N MET A 1 10.90 37.06 -25.78
CA MET A 1 10.66 35.64 -26.13
C MET A 1 10.83 34.85 -24.84
N ALA A 2 9.74 34.41 -24.22
CA ALA A 2 9.82 33.63 -22.98
C ALA A 2 10.17 32.19 -23.32
N LEU A 3 11.37 31.74 -22.92
CA LEU A 3 11.74 30.33 -22.96
C LEU A 3 10.96 29.62 -21.85
N GLN A 4 9.82 29.05 -22.21
CA GLN A 4 9.08 28.20 -21.29
C GLN A 4 9.84 26.88 -21.16
N LEU A 5 10.65 26.77 -20.10
CA LEU A 5 11.21 25.50 -19.63
C LEU A 5 10.05 24.50 -19.52
N SER A 6 10.11 23.41 -20.29
CA SER A 6 9.11 22.35 -20.27
C SER A 6 9.07 21.71 -18.89
N ARG A 7 8.21 22.22 -18.00
CA ARG A 7 7.79 21.55 -16.77
C ARG A 7 6.88 20.39 -17.17
N GLU A 8 7.21 19.17 -16.76
CA GLU A 8 6.31 18.02 -16.90
C GLU A 8 5.02 18.31 -16.11
N GLN A 9 3.95 18.69 -16.82
CA GLN A 9 2.66 19.07 -16.22
C GLN A 9 1.68 17.89 -16.15
N GLY A 10 2.05 16.71 -16.67
CA GLY A 10 1.22 15.52 -16.70
C GLY A 10 1.92 14.30 -16.08
N ILE A 11 1.14 13.38 -15.53
CA ILE A 11 1.68 12.14 -14.96
C ILE A 11 1.94 11.13 -16.07
N THR A 12 3.19 10.70 -16.14
CA THR A 12 3.63 9.60 -16.99
C THR A 12 3.21 8.28 -16.37
N LEU A 13 3.22 7.22 -17.18
CA LEU A 13 3.12 5.83 -16.73
C LEU A 13 4.01 5.60 -15.50
N ARG A 14 5.31 5.81 -15.69
CA ARG A 14 6.31 5.59 -14.66
C ARG A 14 5.98 6.39 -13.40
N GLY A 15 5.55 7.64 -13.56
CA GLY A 15 5.10 8.46 -12.44
C GLY A 15 3.89 7.88 -11.71
N SER A 16 2.90 7.32 -12.40
CA SER A 16 1.78 6.64 -11.72
C SER A 16 2.21 5.37 -11.03
N ALA A 17 3.04 4.53 -11.67
CA ALA A 17 3.49 3.29 -11.06
C ALA A 17 4.33 3.58 -9.81
N GLU A 18 5.19 4.61 -9.86
CA GLU A 18 5.92 5.12 -8.70
C GLU A 18 4.98 5.61 -7.59
N ILE A 19 3.91 6.34 -7.92
CA ILE A 19 2.93 6.81 -6.94
C ILE A 19 2.16 5.64 -6.29
N VAL A 20 1.74 4.65 -7.08
CA VAL A 20 1.01 3.48 -6.58
C VAL A 20 1.92 2.60 -5.73
N ALA A 21 3.15 2.35 -6.17
CA ALA A 21 4.13 1.58 -5.41
C ALA A 21 4.52 2.29 -4.09
N GLU A 22 4.65 3.62 -4.13
CA GLU A 22 4.85 4.44 -2.93
C GLU A 22 3.65 4.36 -1.98
N PHE A 23 2.41 4.42 -2.51
CA PHE A 23 1.21 4.21 -1.71
C PHE A 23 1.22 2.86 -0.99
N PHE A 24 1.54 1.77 -1.71
CA PHE A 24 1.63 0.43 -1.10
C PHE A 24 2.71 0.37 -0.02
N SER A 25 3.88 0.98 -0.24
CA SER A 25 4.94 1.05 0.77
C SER A 25 4.44 1.68 2.08
N PHE A 26 3.80 2.85 2.01
CA PHE A 26 3.27 3.51 3.21
C PHE A 26 2.05 2.79 3.80
N GLY A 27 1.19 2.21 2.96
CA GLY A 27 0.03 1.43 3.39
C GLY A 27 0.43 0.18 4.18
N ILE A 28 1.38 -0.59 3.66
CA ILE A 28 1.90 -1.80 4.31
C ILE A 28 2.56 -1.44 5.64
N ASN A 29 3.45 -0.44 5.66
CA ASN A 29 4.08 0.02 6.91
C ASN A 29 3.03 0.44 7.95
N SER A 30 1.97 1.13 7.53
CA SER A 30 0.88 1.55 8.42
C SER A 30 0.14 0.35 9.02
N ILE A 31 -0.13 -0.69 8.22
CA ILE A 31 -0.78 -1.92 8.69
C ILE A 31 0.11 -2.68 9.67
N LEU A 32 1.39 -2.88 9.32
CA LEU A 32 2.35 -3.60 10.17
C LEU A 32 2.49 -2.95 11.55
N TYR A 33 2.54 -1.62 11.59
CA TYR A 33 2.56 -0.87 12.85
C TYR A 33 1.25 -0.99 13.63
N GLN A 34 0.11 -0.72 12.98
CA GLN A 34 -1.19 -0.64 13.67
C GLN A 34 -1.70 -2.00 14.15
N ARG A 35 -1.26 -3.10 13.52
CA ARG A 35 -1.58 -4.47 13.94
C ARG A 35 -0.52 -5.09 14.83
N GLY A 36 0.53 -4.34 15.19
CA GLY A 36 1.58 -4.80 16.10
C GLY A 36 2.37 -6.00 15.57
N ILE A 37 2.50 -6.13 14.25
CA ILE A 37 3.26 -7.22 13.62
C ILE A 37 4.77 -7.06 13.90
N TYR A 38 5.22 -5.80 13.94
CA TYR A 38 6.56 -5.43 14.36
C TYR A 38 6.50 -4.50 15.58
N PRO A 39 7.52 -4.52 16.46
CA PRO A 39 7.55 -3.67 17.64
C PRO A 39 7.50 -2.19 17.30
N SER A 40 6.86 -1.38 18.14
CA SER A 40 6.64 0.05 17.86
C SER A 40 7.93 0.87 17.72
N GLU A 41 9.01 0.43 18.39
CA GLU A 41 10.34 1.02 18.38
C GLU A 41 11.09 0.78 17.06
N THR A 42 10.67 -0.19 16.25
CA THR A 42 11.25 -0.43 14.92
C THR A 42 10.58 0.45 13.86
N PHE A 43 9.89 1.52 14.25
CA PHE A 43 9.27 2.48 13.34
C PHE A 43 9.71 3.90 13.65
N THR A 44 9.90 4.69 12.60
CA THR A 44 10.20 6.12 12.68
C THR A 44 9.16 6.95 11.95
N ARG A 45 9.05 8.22 12.35
CA ARG A 45 8.10 9.18 11.80
C ARG A 45 8.69 9.84 10.56
N VAL A 46 7.92 9.90 9.48
CA VAL A 46 8.27 10.60 8.24
C VAL A 46 7.12 11.47 7.76
N GLN A 47 7.43 12.64 7.22
CA GLN A 47 6.42 13.55 6.66
C GLN A 47 6.20 13.20 5.19
N LYS A 48 5.00 12.71 4.85
CA LYS A 48 4.61 12.43 3.47
C LYS A 48 3.14 12.71 3.26
N TYR A 49 2.79 13.24 2.09
CA TYR A 49 1.41 13.62 1.75
C TYR A 49 0.77 14.60 2.75
N GLY A 50 1.58 15.41 3.45
CA GLY A 50 1.09 16.30 4.52
C GLY A 50 0.62 15.57 5.78
N LEU A 51 1.00 14.30 5.95
CA LEU A 51 0.76 13.50 7.15
C LEU A 51 2.10 13.09 7.77
N THR A 52 2.07 12.86 9.08
CA THR A 52 3.11 12.09 9.77
C THR A 52 2.77 10.62 9.64
N LEU A 53 3.56 9.90 8.85
CA LEU A 53 3.44 8.46 8.64
C LEU A 53 4.54 7.73 9.39
N LEU A 54 4.32 6.45 9.68
CA LEU A 54 5.31 5.57 10.28
C LEU A 54 5.87 4.64 9.22
N VAL A 55 7.19 4.49 9.22
CA VAL A 55 7.92 3.57 8.34
C VAL A 55 8.91 2.77 9.15
N THR A 56 9.12 1.51 8.77
CA THR A 56 10.05 0.62 9.47
C THR A 56 11.49 1.14 9.40
N THR A 57 12.25 0.90 10.47
CA THR A 57 13.70 1.07 10.55
C THR A 57 14.44 -0.28 10.50
N ASP A 58 13.70 -1.39 10.50
CA ASP A 58 14.28 -2.74 10.43
C ASP A 58 14.91 -2.99 9.05
N PRO A 59 16.23 -3.25 8.95
CA PRO A 59 16.92 -3.38 7.67
C PRO A 59 16.41 -4.54 6.81
N GLU A 60 15.99 -5.64 7.42
CA GLU A 60 15.51 -6.82 6.68
C GLU A 60 14.14 -6.55 6.06
N LEU A 61 13.22 -5.96 6.83
CA LEU A 61 11.91 -5.54 6.36
C LEU A 61 12.02 -4.43 5.32
N ILE A 62 12.89 -3.44 5.51
CA ILE A 62 13.16 -2.41 4.49
C ILE A 62 13.62 -3.07 3.18
N LYS A 63 14.57 -4.00 3.27
CA LYS A 63 15.08 -4.73 2.09
C LYS A 63 13.99 -5.57 1.42
N TYR A 64 13.11 -6.20 2.21
CA TYR A 64 11.98 -6.96 1.70
C TYR A 64 10.97 -6.06 0.98
N LEU A 65 10.50 -4.99 1.63
CA LEU A 65 9.51 -4.06 1.07
C LEU A 65 10.04 -3.35 -0.17
N ASN A 66 11.33 -2.97 -0.20
CA ASN A 66 11.92 -2.35 -1.40
C ASN A 66 11.90 -3.29 -2.60
N LYS A 67 12.21 -4.59 -2.42
CA LYS A 67 12.13 -5.57 -3.52
C LYS A 67 10.71 -5.69 -4.08
N VAL A 68 9.71 -5.71 -3.22
CA VAL A 68 8.29 -5.77 -3.61
C VAL A 68 7.90 -4.50 -4.37
N VAL A 69 8.21 -3.34 -3.80
CA VAL A 69 7.87 -2.02 -4.36
C VAL A 69 8.57 -1.80 -5.71
N ASP A 70 9.80 -2.27 -5.88
CA ASP A 70 10.51 -2.13 -7.15
C ASP A 70 9.89 -2.95 -8.28
N GLN A 71 9.31 -4.11 -7.96
CA GLN A 71 8.58 -4.91 -8.95
C GLN A 71 7.20 -4.33 -9.30
N LEU A 72 6.57 -3.59 -8.38
CA LEU A 72 5.29 -2.92 -8.62
C LEU A 72 5.38 -1.72 -9.58
N LYS A 73 6.59 -1.29 -9.99
CA LYS A 73 6.81 -0.07 -10.78
C LYS A 73 6.65 -0.22 -12.30
N GLU A 74 6.14 -1.34 -12.81
CA GLU A 74 6.04 -1.61 -14.25
C GLU A 74 4.58 -1.49 -14.81
N TYR A 75 4.43 -0.79 -15.95
CA TYR A 75 3.29 -0.72 -16.92
C TYR A 75 2.15 0.36 -16.88
N ALA A 76 1.89 0.95 -18.08
CA ALA A 76 0.79 1.79 -18.68
C ALA A 76 0.43 3.29 -18.33
N PRO A 77 -0.24 4.13 -19.20
CA PRO A 77 -0.13 5.63 -19.25
C PRO A 77 -1.36 6.56 -18.94
N ARG A 78 -1.03 7.88 -18.74
CA ARG A 78 -1.70 9.23 -18.70
C ARG A 78 -2.68 9.81 -17.62
N GLU A 79 -2.29 11.03 -17.17
CA GLU A 79 -3.01 12.33 -16.96
C GLU A 79 -3.96 12.63 -15.78
N LYS A 80 -3.37 12.82 -14.58
CA LYS A 80 -3.95 13.59 -13.46
C LYS A 80 -2.87 14.49 -12.85
N SER A 81 -3.23 15.52 -12.09
CA SER A 81 -2.23 16.34 -11.38
C SER A 81 -1.70 15.61 -10.13
N GLN A 82 -0.40 15.74 -9.84
CA GLN A 82 0.23 15.09 -8.68
C GLN A 82 -0.48 15.47 -7.36
N LYS A 83 -0.88 16.73 -7.20
CA LYS A 83 -1.58 17.21 -6.00
C LYS A 83 -2.89 16.48 -5.77
N ALA A 84 -3.71 16.29 -6.81
CA ALA A 84 -4.99 15.60 -6.67
C ALA A 84 -4.81 14.14 -6.24
N ILE A 85 -3.78 13.46 -6.77
CA ILE A 85 -3.48 12.08 -6.36
C ILE A 85 -2.96 12.02 -4.93
N GLN A 86 -2.08 12.95 -4.54
CA GLN A 86 -1.58 13.03 -3.17
C GLN A 86 -2.72 13.23 -2.15
N ASP A 87 -3.72 14.04 -2.48
CA ASP A 87 -4.89 14.28 -1.63
C ASP A 87 -5.79 13.03 -1.54
N GLU A 88 -5.93 12.26 -2.62
CA GLU A 88 -6.64 10.98 -2.59
C GLU A 88 -5.89 9.91 -1.79
N ILE A 89 -4.58 9.77 -2.00
CA ILE A 89 -3.70 8.87 -1.23
C ILE A 89 -3.77 9.21 0.26
N ARG A 90 -3.70 10.50 0.62
CA ARG A 90 -3.87 10.97 1.99
C ARG A 90 -5.19 10.45 2.57
N SER A 91 -6.28 10.51 1.81
CA SER A 91 -7.59 10.03 2.24
C SER A 91 -7.59 8.52 2.52
N VAL A 92 -6.95 7.73 1.68
CA VAL A 92 -6.87 6.27 1.85
C VAL A 92 -5.98 5.88 3.03
N ILE A 93 -4.80 6.48 3.18
CA ILE A 93 -3.91 6.22 4.32
C ILE A 93 -4.60 6.57 5.66
N ARG A 94 -5.31 7.70 5.72
CA ARG A 94 -6.10 8.04 6.91
C ARG A 94 -7.20 7.03 7.19
N GLN A 95 -7.81 6.47 6.15
CA GLN A 95 -8.83 5.43 6.32
C GLN A 95 -8.24 4.12 6.79
N ILE A 96 -7.07 3.70 6.31
CA ILE A 96 -6.38 2.51 6.85
C ILE A 96 -6.23 2.66 8.37
N THR A 97 -5.71 3.81 8.82
CA THR A 97 -5.59 4.13 10.26
C THR A 97 -6.92 4.13 11.00
N ALA A 98 -7.97 4.69 10.40
CA ALA A 98 -9.29 4.73 11.01
C ALA A 98 -9.95 3.34 11.02
N THR A 99 -9.76 2.51 10.00
CA THR A 99 -10.39 1.19 9.92
C THR A 99 -9.88 0.28 11.02
N VAL A 100 -8.59 0.37 11.38
CA VAL A 100 -8.03 -0.44 12.48
C VAL A 100 -8.75 -0.17 13.82
N THR A 101 -9.31 1.01 14.06
CA THR A 101 -10.08 1.26 15.30
C THR A 101 -11.41 0.51 15.38
N PHE A 102 -11.90 0.00 14.24
CA PHE A 102 -13.14 -0.79 14.16
C PHE A 102 -12.87 -2.29 14.02
N LEU A 103 -11.62 -2.71 13.85
CA LEU A 103 -11.26 -4.13 13.76
C LEU A 103 -11.14 -4.73 15.16
N PRO A 104 -11.45 -6.03 15.32
CA PRO A 104 -11.15 -6.75 16.56
C PRO A 104 -9.70 -6.56 16.99
N LEU A 105 -9.50 -6.41 18.30
CA LEU A 105 -8.17 -6.33 18.90
C LEU A 105 -7.44 -7.65 18.64
N LEU A 106 -6.18 -7.57 18.17
CA LEU A 106 -5.31 -8.73 18.11
C LEU A 106 -4.61 -8.84 19.45
N GLU A 107 -4.99 -9.83 20.25
CA GLU A 107 -4.35 -10.14 21.52
C GLU A 107 -3.21 -11.16 21.36
N VAL A 108 -3.05 -11.71 20.15
CA VAL A 108 -2.02 -12.68 19.80
C VAL A 108 -0.98 -12.06 18.87
N SER A 109 0.26 -12.52 18.99
CA SER A 109 1.32 -12.18 18.04
C SER A 109 1.00 -12.79 16.67
N CYS A 110 0.92 -11.96 15.65
CA CYS A 110 0.63 -12.38 14.28
C CYS A 110 1.87 -12.24 13.39
N SER A 111 1.96 -13.09 12.37
CA SER A 111 2.82 -12.87 11.20
C SER A 111 2.03 -12.21 10.07
N PHE A 112 2.72 -11.81 9.00
CA PHE A 112 2.06 -11.31 7.79
C PHE A 112 2.60 -12.03 6.56
N ASP A 113 1.73 -12.24 5.59
CA ASP A 113 2.06 -12.69 4.24
C ASP A 113 1.62 -11.62 3.24
N LEU A 114 2.45 -11.35 2.22
CA LEU A 114 2.13 -10.41 1.16
C LEU A 114 1.97 -11.14 -0.17
N LEU A 115 0.74 -11.19 -0.67
CA LEU A 115 0.40 -11.83 -1.93
C LEU A 115 0.17 -10.79 -3.02
N ILE A 116 0.80 -10.98 -4.19
CA ILE A 116 0.56 -10.18 -5.38
C ILE A 116 -0.10 -11.08 -6.42
N TYR A 117 -1.31 -10.71 -6.81
CA TYR A 117 -2.04 -11.40 -7.88
C TYR A 117 -1.71 -10.73 -9.21
N THR A 118 -1.20 -11.51 -10.15
CA THR A 118 -0.83 -11.07 -11.49
C THR A 118 -1.60 -11.85 -12.55
N ASP A 119 -1.42 -11.47 -13.82
CA ASP A 119 -1.91 -12.28 -14.93
C ASP A 119 -1.24 -13.68 -14.93
N LYS A 120 -1.98 -14.69 -15.38
CA LYS A 120 -1.58 -16.11 -15.29
C LYS A 120 -0.40 -16.48 -16.18
N ASP A 121 -0.14 -15.67 -17.20
CA ASP A 121 0.92 -15.83 -18.17
C ASP A 121 2.18 -15.03 -17.81
N LEU A 122 2.18 -14.32 -16.68
CA LEU A 122 3.36 -13.61 -16.21
C LEU A 122 4.46 -14.59 -15.80
N VAL A 123 5.67 -14.34 -16.28
CA VAL A 123 6.85 -15.11 -15.87
C VAL A 123 7.19 -14.78 -14.42
N VAL A 124 7.13 -15.79 -13.55
CA VAL A 124 7.47 -15.64 -12.13
C VAL A 124 8.96 -15.31 -11.99
N PRO A 125 9.32 -14.17 -11.37
CA PRO A 125 10.72 -13.82 -11.14
C PRO A 125 11.41 -14.82 -10.19
N GLU A 126 12.73 -15.00 -10.32
CA GLU A 126 13.52 -16.02 -9.58
C GLU A 126 13.34 -16.01 -8.04
N LYS A 127 13.05 -14.85 -7.44
CA LYS A 127 12.88 -14.68 -5.98
C LYS A 127 11.42 -14.73 -5.53
N TRP A 128 10.51 -15.04 -6.44
CA TRP A 128 9.07 -15.14 -6.20
C TRP A 128 8.64 -16.58 -6.38
N GLU A 129 7.59 -16.94 -5.68
CA GLU A 129 6.98 -18.25 -5.76
C GLU A 129 5.48 -18.10 -5.95
N GLU A 130 4.87 -19.08 -6.63
CA GLU A 130 3.42 -19.18 -6.68
C GLU A 130 2.91 -19.61 -5.29
N SER A 131 1.91 -18.90 -4.79
CA SER A 131 1.32 -19.16 -3.48
C SER A 131 -0.17 -19.49 -3.61
N GLY A 132 -0.69 -20.19 -2.60
CA GLY A 132 -2.12 -20.42 -2.45
C GLY A 132 -2.88 -19.15 -2.07
N PRO A 133 -4.21 -19.12 -2.25
CA PRO A 133 -5.02 -17.90 -2.13
C PRO A 133 -5.29 -17.40 -0.69
N GLN A 134 -4.74 -18.06 0.34
CA GLN A 134 -4.91 -17.71 1.78
C GLN A 134 -6.34 -17.25 2.14
N PHE A 135 -7.33 -18.13 1.89
CA PHE A 135 -8.73 -17.80 2.10
C PHE A 135 -9.07 -17.54 3.57
N ILE A 136 -9.82 -16.47 3.83
CA ILE A 136 -10.41 -16.18 5.13
C ILE A 136 -11.88 -16.63 5.12
N THR A 137 -12.29 -17.42 6.10
CA THR A 137 -13.69 -17.85 6.29
C THR A 137 -14.35 -17.06 7.42
N ASN A 138 -15.68 -16.93 7.40
CA ASN A 138 -16.45 -16.21 8.42
C ASN A 138 -15.98 -14.75 8.61
N SER A 139 -15.84 -14.03 7.49
CA SER A 139 -15.33 -12.66 7.47
C SER A 139 -16.41 -11.62 7.16
N GLU A 140 -16.26 -10.45 7.77
CA GLU A 140 -16.93 -9.22 7.34
C GLU A 140 -15.97 -8.36 6.50
N GLU A 141 -16.52 -7.57 5.58
CA GLU A 141 -15.75 -6.70 4.70
C GLU A 141 -15.98 -5.21 5.02
N VAL A 142 -14.89 -4.45 5.13
CA VAL A 142 -14.94 -2.99 5.16
C VAL A 142 -14.27 -2.45 3.90
N ARG A 143 -15.04 -1.77 3.06
CA ARG A 143 -14.53 -1.10 1.86
C ARG A 143 -14.04 0.30 2.20
N LEU A 144 -12.80 0.58 1.82
CA LEU A 144 -12.20 1.91 1.94
C LEU A 144 -12.36 2.67 0.62
N ARG A 145 -12.12 3.99 0.65
CA ARG A 145 -12.10 4.79 -0.56
C ARG A 145 -11.02 4.29 -1.52
N SER A 146 -11.36 4.29 -2.80
CA SER A 146 -10.41 4.13 -3.88
C SER A 146 -9.72 5.46 -4.21
N PHE A 147 -8.51 5.41 -4.73
CA PHE A 147 -7.89 6.54 -5.44
C PHE A 147 -7.55 6.16 -6.88
N THR A 148 -7.37 7.16 -7.73
CA THR A 148 -6.92 6.93 -9.10
C THR A 148 -5.92 7.96 -9.57
N THR A 149 -4.91 7.48 -10.28
CA THR A 149 -3.94 8.30 -11.00
C THR A 149 -4.38 8.62 -12.44
N THR A 150 -5.65 8.34 -12.79
CA THR A 150 -6.25 8.17 -14.14
C THR A 150 -5.70 7.02 -14.98
N ILE A 151 -4.50 6.55 -14.62
CA ILE A 151 -3.86 5.38 -15.21
C ILE A 151 -4.29 4.13 -14.43
N HIS A 152 -4.04 4.15 -13.13
CA HIS A 152 -4.35 3.07 -12.21
C HIS A 152 -5.48 3.52 -11.30
N LYS A 153 -6.40 2.61 -11.02
CA LYS A 153 -7.39 2.78 -9.96
C LYS A 153 -7.11 1.73 -8.89
N VAL A 154 -6.79 2.18 -7.69
CA VAL A 154 -6.55 1.32 -6.54
C VAL A 154 -7.81 1.32 -5.70
N ASN A 155 -8.46 0.16 -5.58
CA ASN A 155 -9.53 -0.06 -4.61
C ASN A 155 -8.92 -0.68 -3.36
N SER A 156 -9.48 -0.36 -2.19
CA SER A 156 -8.98 -0.86 -0.91
C SER A 156 -10.14 -1.45 -0.11
N MET A 157 -9.91 -2.60 0.49
CA MET A 157 -10.87 -3.33 1.32
C MET A 157 -10.09 -4.16 2.34
N VAL A 158 -10.67 -4.34 3.52
CA VAL A 158 -10.20 -5.31 4.52
C VAL A 158 -11.31 -6.29 4.81
N ALA A 159 -10.97 -7.58 4.78
CA ALA A 159 -11.80 -8.66 5.28
C ALA A 159 -11.22 -9.12 6.62
N TYR A 160 -12.06 -9.24 7.66
CA TYR A 160 -11.62 -9.70 8.97
C TYR A 160 -12.56 -10.76 9.53
N THR A 161 -12.00 -11.79 10.16
CA THR A 161 -12.75 -12.86 10.81
C THR A 161 -13.52 -12.31 12.01
N ILE A 162 -14.78 -12.72 12.15
CA ILE A 162 -15.57 -12.42 13.35
C ILE A 162 -15.11 -13.36 14.48
N PRO A 163 -14.64 -12.83 15.63
CA PRO A 163 -14.30 -13.65 16.79
C PRO A 163 -15.53 -14.44 17.25
N VAL A 164 -15.34 -15.71 17.57
CA VAL A 164 -16.35 -16.51 18.27
C VAL A 164 -16.18 -16.23 19.76
N ASN A 165 -17.27 -15.88 20.44
CA ASN A 165 -17.27 -15.75 21.90
C ASN A 165 -17.19 -17.16 22.49
N ASP A 166 -15.99 -17.60 22.87
CA ASP A 166 -15.78 -18.78 23.70
C ASP A 166 -15.85 -18.44 25.20
#